data_AF-A8I6L2-F1
#
_entry.id   AF-A8I6L2-F1
#
_cell.length_a   1.000
_cell.length_b   1.000
_cell.length_c   1.000
_cell.angle_alpha   90.00
_cell.angle_beta   90.00
_cell.angle_gamma   90.00
#
_symmetry.space_group_name_H-M   'P 1'
#
loop_
_entity.id
_entity.type
_entity.pdbx_description
1 polymer ?
#
loop_
_entity_poly.entity_id
_entity_poly.type
_entity_poly.pdbx_seq_one_letter_code
_entity_poly.pdbx_strand_id
1 'polypeptide(L)' 'MPADVRTFIQRRDGCDHFRGEEATDPERATFLAAQLKKLCTGTDAQLARLRKSYAANPVVIRALADYEPNIE' A
#
# COMPACT_ATOMS: atom_id res chain seq x y z
N MET A 1 -12.46 11.50 5.14
CA MET A 1 -11.90 10.43 4.27
C MET A 1 -12.95 9.35 4.06
N PRO A 2 -13.13 8.80 2.85
CA PRO A 2 -13.96 7.60 2.59
C PRO A 2 -13.38 6.33 3.25
N ALA A 3 -14.22 5.32 3.49
CA ALA A 3 -13.81 4.10 4.19
C ALA A 3 -12.84 3.23 3.38
N ASP A 4 -13.08 3.06 2.09
CA ASP A 4 -12.22 2.33 1.17
C ASP A 4 -10.83 2.97 1.02
N VAL A 5 -10.76 4.30 1.03
CA VAL A 5 -9.50 5.06 1.06
C VAL A 5 -8.74 4.83 2.36
N ARG A 6 -9.40 4.86 3.53
CA ARG A 6 -8.75 4.56 4.81
C ARG A 6 -8.20 3.13 4.87
N THR A 7 -9.00 2.15 4.42
CA THR A 7 -8.58 0.75 4.38
C THR A 7 -7.39 0.54 3.44
N PHE A 8 -7.37 1.24 2.30
CA PHE A 8 -6.22 1.23 1.40
C PHE A 8 -4.96 1.80 2.09
N ILE A 9 -5.05 2.98 2.67
CA ILE A 9 -3.94 3.65 3.39
C ILE A 9 -3.35 2.71 4.44
N GLN A 10 -4.19 2.19 5.34
CA GLN A 10 -3.72 1.29 6.40
C GLN A 10 -3.01 0.04 5.87
N ARG A 11 -3.51 -0.52 4.76
CA ARG A 11 -2.90 -1.71 4.14
C ARG A 11 -1.58 -1.36 3.45
N ARG A 12 -1.56 -0.28 2.66
CA ARG A 12 -0.40 0.14 1.87
C ARG A 12 0.73 0.64 2.76
N ASP A 13 0.42 1.36 3.84
CA ASP A 13 1.39 1.75 4.86
C ASP A 13 2.09 0.53 5.48
N GLY A 14 1.33 -0.53 5.75
CA GLY A 14 1.91 -1.79 6.24
C GLY A 14 2.82 -2.47 5.21
N CYS A 15 2.44 -2.45 3.93
CA CYS A 15 3.31 -2.93 2.86
C CYS A 15 4.61 -2.12 2.76
N ASP A 16 4.51 -0.79 2.74
CA ASP A 16 5.65 0.11 2.58
C ASP A 16 6.58 0.05 3.81
N HIS A 17 6.01 -0.15 5.01
CA HIS A 17 6.78 -0.46 6.21
C HIS A 17 7.66 -1.69 6.01
N PHE A 18 7.10 -2.83 5.62
CA PHE A 18 7.86 -4.07 5.44
C PHE A 18 8.78 -4.07 4.22
N ARG A 19 8.48 -3.28 3.17
CA ARG A 19 9.37 -3.08 2.01
C ARG A 19 10.68 -2.42 2.40
N GLY A 20 10.65 -1.55 3.40
CA GLY A 20 11.82 -0.85 3.92
C GLY A 20 12.65 -1.66 4.92
N GLU A 21 12.25 -2.89 5.24
CA GLU A 21 12.93 -3.71 6.25
C GLU A 21 13.90 -4.72 5.63
N GLU A 22 15.03 -4.94 6.31
CA GLU A 22 16.02 -5.94 5.92
C GLU A 22 15.73 -7.29 6.61
N ALA A 23 15.98 -8.38 5.87
CA ALA A 23 15.91 -9.73 6.40
C ALA A 23 17.19 -10.06 7.20
N THR A 24 17.18 -9.74 8.49
CA THR A 24 18.31 -9.94 9.42
C THR A 24 18.67 -11.41 9.63
N ASP A 25 17.71 -12.31 9.42
CA ASP A 25 17.83 -13.75 9.62
C ASP A 25 16.77 -14.51 8.78
N PRO A 26 16.86 -15.85 8.65
CA PRO A 26 15.94 -16.64 7.83
C PRO A 26 14.48 -16.62 8.28
N GLU A 27 14.23 -16.49 9.58
CA GLU A 27 12.86 -16.41 10.12
C GLU A 27 12.24 -15.06 9.75
N ARG A 28 13.01 -13.97 9.93
CA ARG A 28 12.66 -12.63 9.48
C ARG A 28 12.39 -12.59 7.98
N ALA A 29 13.24 -13.21 7.17
CA ALA A 29 13.06 -13.29 5.72
C ALA A 29 11.71 -13.92 5.34
N THR A 30 11.38 -15.04 5.98
CA THR A 30 10.13 -15.77 5.74
C THR A 30 8.92 -14.94 6.15
N PHE A 31 8.99 -14.28 7.32
CA PHE A 31 7.93 -13.39 7.78
C PHE A 31 7.72 -12.21 6.83
N LEU A 32 8.80 -11.54 6.43
CA LEU A 32 8.74 -10.38 5.51
C LEU A 32 8.09 -10.78 4.19
N ALA A 33 8.52 -11.90 3.59
CA ALA A 33 7.91 -12.41 2.37
C ALA A 33 6.39 -12.65 2.51
N ALA A 34 5.95 -13.21 3.65
CA ALA A 34 4.53 -13.43 3.93
C ALA A 34 3.75 -12.12 4.09
N GLN A 35 4.29 -11.13 4.82
CA GLN A 35 3.63 -9.83 5.00
C GLN A 35 3.58 -9.04 3.69
N LEU A 36 4.67 -9.01 2.93
CA LEU A 36 4.73 -8.35 1.63
C LEU A 36 3.69 -8.94 0.67
N LYS A 37 3.63 -10.27 0.55
CA LYS A 37 2.61 -10.93 -0.27
C LYS A 37 1.18 -10.61 0.18
N LYS A 38 0.92 -10.55 1.49
CA LYS A 38 -0.40 -10.25 2.04
C LYS A 38 -0.81 -8.79 1.81
N LEU A 39 0.10 -7.86 2.09
CA LEU A 39 -0.21 -6.44 2.19
C LEU A 39 -0.03 -5.72 0.85
N CYS A 40 0.99 -6.09 0.07
CA CYS A 40 1.31 -5.41 -1.19
C CYS A 40 0.47 -5.92 -2.36
N THR A 41 0.17 -7.21 -2.48
CA THR A 41 -0.47 -7.74 -3.69
C THR A 41 -1.85 -7.12 -3.99
N GLY A 42 -2.03 -6.61 -5.19
CA GLY A 42 -3.22 -5.93 -5.70
C GLY A 42 -3.39 -4.48 -5.26
N THR A 43 -2.46 -3.92 -4.50
CA THR A 43 -2.55 -2.53 -4.03
C THR A 43 -2.20 -1.50 -5.11
N ASP A 44 -1.41 -1.84 -6.13
CA ASP A 44 -1.14 -0.97 -7.29
C ASP A 44 -2.41 -0.73 -8.12
N ALA A 45 -3.12 -1.82 -8.45
CA ALA A 45 -4.42 -1.75 -9.12
C ALA A 45 -5.46 -1.03 -8.26
N GLN A 46 -5.44 -1.24 -6.94
CA GLN A 46 -6.33 -0.55 -6.01
C GLN A 46 -6.05 0.97 -5.96
N LEU A 47 -4.78 1.39 -5.94
CA LEU A 47 -4.38 2.80 -5.97
C LEU A 47 -4.86 3.49 -7.25
N ALA A 48 -4.63 2.86 -8.41
CA ALA A 48 -5.10 3.37 -9.69
C ALA A 48 -6.63 3.53 -9.71
N ARG A 49 -7.36 2.53 -9.18
CA ARG A 49 -8.83 2.60 -9.07
C ARG A 49 -9.26 3.76 -8.17
N LEU A 50 -8.66 3.91 -6.99
CA LEU A 50 -9.04 4.95 -6.03
C LEU A 50 -8.75 6.35 -6.57
N ARG A 51 -7.57 6.58 -7.17
CA ARG A 51 -7.24 7.85 -7.81
C ARG A 51 -8.24 8.21 -8.92
N LYS A 52 -8.68 7.23 -9.71
CA LYS A 52 -9.71 7.44 -10.74
C LYS A 52 -11.08 7.74 -10.13
N SER A 53 -11.53 6.96 -9.14
CA SER A 53 -12.84 7.11 -8.50
C SER A 53 -12.99 8.43 -7.75
N TYR A 54 -11.90 8.95 -7.17
CA TYR A 54 -11.90 10.16 -6.37
C TYR A 54 -11.19 11.35 -7.05
N ALA A 55 -11.08 11.35 -8.38
CA ALA A 55 -10.34 12.36 -9.15
C ALA A 55 -10.78 13.81 -8.85
N ALA A 56 -12.06 14.03 -8.56
CA ALA A 56 -12.60 15.35 -8.21
C ALA A 56 -12.51 15.70 -6.71
N ASN A 57 -11.96 14.82 -5.87
CA ASN A 57 -11.82 15.04 -4.44
C ASN A 57 -10.36 15.35 -4.09
N PRO A 58 -10.00 16.64 -3.93
CA PRO A 58 -8.61 17.04 -3.70
C PRO A 58 -8.04 16.50 -2.38
N VAL A 59 -8.88 16.29 -1.36
CA VAL A 59 -8.44 15.72 -0.08
C VAL A 59 -8.00 14.27 -0.25
N VAL A 60 -8.75 13.47 -1.02
CA VAL A 60 -8.39 12.07 -1.28
C VAL A 60 -7.18 11.98 -2.21
N ILE A 61 -7.14 12.76 -3.29
CA ILE A 61 -5.98 12.75 -4.20
C ILE A 61 -4.70 13.13 -3.47
N ARG A 62 -4.75 14.14 -2.59
CA ARG A 62 -3.59 14.50 -1.77
C ARG A 62 -3.18 13.37 -0.82
N ALA A 63 -4.14 12.71 -0.17
CA ALA A 63 -3.84 11.57 0.70
C ALA A 63 -3.27 10.36 -0.05
N LEU A 64 -3.53 10.25 -1.36
CA LEU A 64 -3.04 9.15 -2.20
C LEU A 64 -1.79 9.53 -3.01
N ALA A 65 -1.29 10.77 -2.91
CA ALA A 65 -0.25 11.29 -3.79
C ALA A 65 1.11 10.60 -3.56
N ASP A 66 1.43 10.30 -2.30
CA ASP A 66 2.74 9.82 -1.88
C ASP A 66 2.96 8.33 -2.16
N TYR A 67 1.89 7.57 -2.47
CA TYR A 67 2.03 6.16 -2.80
C TYR A 67 2.55 5.96 -4.23
N GLU A 68 3.62 5.17 -4.34
CA GLU A 68 4.19 4.72 -5.61
C GLU A 68 3.18 3.87 -6.40
N PRO A 69 3.11 3.97 -7.73
CA PRO A 69 2.10 3.23 -8.52
C PRO A 69 2.48 1.79 -8.88
N ASN A 70 3.76 1.41 -8.78
CA ASN A 70 4.27 0.12 -9.24
C ASN A 70 5.29 -0.43 -8.23
N ILE A 71 4.81 -1.20 -7.26
CA ILE A 71 5.66 -1.79 -6.20
C ILE A 71 5.62 -3.31 -6.14
N GLU A 72 4.69 -3.92 -6.88
CA GLU A 72 4.45 -5.37 -6.93
C GLU A 72 5.24 -6.07 -8.04
#